data_AF-A0AA36INT5-F1
#
_entry.id   AF-A0AA36INT5-F1
#
_cell.length_a   1.000
_cell.length_b   1.000
_cell.length_c   1.000
_cell.angle_alpha   90.00
_cell.angle_beta   90.00
_cell.angle_gamma   90.00
#
_symmetry.space_group_name_H-M   'P 1'
#
loop_
_entity.id
_entity.type
_entity.pdbx_description
1 polymer ?
#
loop_
_entity_poly.entity_id
_entity_poly.type
_entity_poly.pdbx_seq_one_letter_code
_entity_poly.pdbx_strand_id
1 'polypeptide(L)'
;MSSPDLLLQSSPANTPAARAASGPRGGRWWAVVVIIGCMTVFVLVAVAVSQGWTAAFDEAIVRALRSPADLADPWGPPWFEDIMFDYTVLGGYTFLVTLAVVLAVGLAAVGQGAAALFFALTLTSGTAVAQLAKAAFDRARPDLVDHLDRTMTSSFPSAHATVSMVAYLALALALLRAVERPAFRVYIVATGIALSLIVGISRVYLGVHWPSDVLAGWCLGAAWAVLCWLMADLLRQHGHWIEYLARFGYGARGVVYLVIGVLIVIGAGVGEGGSATRDAVRTLREQPFGTFILWLLVIGLAGYVAWRLVQAIFDTDDHGTSIKGLGVRAGLLASAVTYGALGQYTLSLLGVFGNAGSSGGSGGGAARWLESFVADRWVALILCLVFLAVAIAHFVKAIKRKYADHFQASEEAMAWIHPISITGLCARGGVFVILALLTFYRFLTAGGGADDPPGLSDALAFIAGLPAGPLLLTAMGLGLIAFALYSLIEARWRRINWQDA
;
A
#
# COMPACT_ATOMS: atom_id res chain seq x y z
N MET A 1 -47.49 34.03 32.37
CA MET A 1 -47.14 32.96 31.41
C MET A 1 -45.63 33.03 31.20
N SER A 2 -44.90 32.18 31.91
CA SER A 2 -43.44 32.12 31.94
C SER A 2 -42.98 30.88 31.19
N SER A 3 -42.24 31.07 30.10
CA SER A 3 -41.74 30.02 29.22
C SER A 3 -40.61 29.19 29.87
N PRO A 4 -40.64 27.85 29.78
CA PRO A 4 -39.56 26.99 30.25
C PRO A 4 -38.70 26.49 29.07
N ASP A 5 -37.58 27.15 28.76
CA ASP A 5 -36.63 26.67 27.73
C ASP A 5 -35.17 27.07 28.04
N LEU A 6 -34.72 26.79 29.26
CA LEU A 6 -33.37 27.15 29.72
C LEU A 6 -32.56 25.96 30.30
N LEU A 7 -32.74 24.74 29.78
CA LEU A 7 -31.99 23.57 30.25
C LEU A 7 -31.63 22.56 29.15
N LEU A 8 -31.09 22.97 28.00
CA LEU A 8 -30.40 22.05 27.08
C LEU A 8 -29.23 22.74 26.34
N GLN A 9 -28.28 23.32 27.09
CA GLN A 9 -26.92 23.49 26.56
C GLN A 9 -26.09 22.27 26.97
N SER A 10 -26.15 21.22 26.15
CA SER A 10 -25.21 20.10 26.27
C SER A 10 -23.81 20.62 25.94
N SER A 11 -22.96 20.75 26.96
CA SER A 11 -21.55 21.07 26.81
C SER A 11 -20.90 20.18 25.72
N PRO A 12 -20.14 20.75 24.76
CA PRO A 12 -19.49 20.00 23.68
C PRO A 12 -18.51 18.93 24.17
N ALA A 13 -18.19 18.90 25.47
CA ALA A 13 -17.31 17.93 26.11
C ALA A 13 -17.90 16.51 26.25
N ASN A 14 -19.20 16.30 25.99
CA ASN A 14 -19.87 15.02 26.30
C ASN A 14 -20.24 14.16 25.07
N THR A 15 -19.68 14.45 23.89
CA THR A 15 -19.85 13.58 22.71
C THR A 15 -18.97 12.32 22.82
N PRO A 16 -19.39 11.17 22.25
CA PRO A 16 -18.55 9.96 22.18
C PRO A 16 -17.19 10.22 21.53
N ALA A 17 -17.14 11.14 20.55
CA ALA A 17 -15.92 11.60 19.89
C ALA A 17 -14.97 12.35 20.85
N ALA A 18 -15.51 13.21 21.74
CA ALA A 18 -14.72 13.88 22.77
C ALA A 18 -14.17 12.89 23.83
N ARG A 19 -14.95 11.85 24.17
CA ARG A 19 -14.50 10.77 25.08
C ARG A 19 -13.45 9.85 24.45
N ALA A 20 -13.52 9.62 23.13
CA ALA A 20 -12.49 8.89 22.39
C ALA A 20 -11.17 9.66 22.30
N ALA A 21 -11.24 11.00 22.18
CA ALA A 21 -10.07 11.87 22.25
C ALA A 21 -9.48 12.01 23.67
N SER A 22 -10.28 11.73 24.71
CA SER A 22 -9.88 11.77 26.12
C SER A 22 -9.73 10.38 26.75
N GLY A 23 -9.33 9.36 25.97
CA GLY A 23 -8.91 8.07 26.53
C GLY A 23 -7.84 8.28 27.60
N PRO A 24 -7.76 7.41 28.63
CA PRO A 24 -6.81 7.59 29.71
C PRO A 24 -5.41 7.75 29.10
N ARG A 25 -4.75 8.87 29.40
CA ARG A 25 -3.33 9.14 29.13
C ARG A 25 -2.46 8.18 29.97
N GLY A 26 -2.77 6.89 29.94
CA GLY A 26 -1.95 5.84 30.53
C GLY A 26 -0.61 5.90 29.83
N GLY A 27 0.44 6.15 30.60
CA GLY A 27 1.74 6.44 30.03
C GLY A 27 2.19 5.33 29.08
N ARG A 28 2.67 5.74 27.89
CA ARG A 28 3.24 4.87 26.85
C ARG A 28 4.50 4.12 27.29
N TRP A 29 4.94 4.33 28.53
CA TRP A 29 6.13 3.72 29.11
C TRP A 29 6.06 2.20 29.08
N TRP A 30 4.87 1.60 29.23
CA TRP A 30 4.72 0.14 29.15
C TRP A 30 5.15 -0.39 27.77
N ALA A 31 4.82 0.33 26.69
CA ALA A 31 5.16 -0.08 25.33
C ALA A 31 6.68 -0.03 25.13
N VAL A 32 7.31 1.03 25.64
CA VAL A 32 8.78 1.16 25.63
C VAL A 32 9.44 0.05 26.45
N VAL A 33 8.90 -0.28 27.63
CA VAL A 33 9.41 -1.38 28.46
C VAL A 33 9.28 -2.72 27.76
N VAL A 34 8.14 -3.01 27.11
CA VAL A 34 7.96 -4.25 26.34
C VAL A 34 8.93 -4.31 25.15
N ILE A 35 9.07 -3.23 24.39
CA ILE A 35 10.00 -3.18 23.25
C ILE A 35 11.44 -3.42 23.72
N ILE A 36 11.92 -2.68 24.73
CA ILE A 36 13.29 -2.82 25.25
C ILE A 36 13.49 -4.20 25.85
N GLY A 37 12.55 -4.69 26.66
CA GLY A 37 12.64 -6.01 27.31
C GLY A 37 12.72 -7.14 26.29
N CYS A 38 11.79 -7.17 25.33
CA CYS A 38 11.78 -8.19 24.28
C CYS A 38 13.02 -8.10 23.38
N MET A 39 13.46 -6.89 22.98
CA MET A 39 14.68 -6.74 22.18
C MET A 39 15.94 -7.14 22.95
N THR A 40 15.98 -6.89 24.27
CA THR A 40 17.09 -7.34 25.13
C THR A 40 17.14 -8.87 25.16
N VAL A 41 16.01 -9.54 25.39
CA VAL A 41 15.95 -11.00 25.36
C VAL A 41 16.34 -11.54 23.98
N PHE A 42 15.83 -10.94 22.89
CA PHE A 42 16.19 -11.32 21.53
C PHE A 42 17.71 -11.24 21.30
N VAL A 43 18.34 -10.13 21.67
CA VAL A 43 19.79 -9.94 21.52
C VAL A 43 20.58 -10.92 22.39
N LEU A 44 20.18 -11.13 23.64
CA LEU A 44 20.84 -12.09 24.53
C LEU A 44 20.75 -13.53 23.99
N VAL A 45 19.58 -13.94 23.49
CA VAL A 45 19.40 -15.25 22.86
C VAL A 45 20.22 -15.34 21.57
N ALA A 46 20.22 -14.32 20.71
CA ALA A 46 21.01 -14.31 19.49
C ALA A 46 22.52 -14.44 19.79
N VAL A 47 23.03 -13.71 20.79
CA VAL A 47 24.42 -13.85 21.26
C VAL A 47 24.66 -15.26 21.79
N ALA A 48 23.81 -15.78 22.68
CA ALA A 48 23.97 -17.12 23.21
C ALA A 48 23.96 -18.20 22.11
N VAL A 49 23.11 -18.06 21.10
CA VAL A 49 23.03 -18.96 19.94
C VAL A 49 24.31 -18.88 19.10
N SER A 50 24.77 -17.68 18.75
CA SER A 50 26.00 -17.49 17.97
C SER A 50 27.26 -18.00 18.68
N GLN A 51 27.27 -18.01 20.01
CA GLN A 51 28.34 -18.58 20.83
C GLN A 51 28.16 -20.07 21.15
N GLY A 52 27.06 -20.69 20.68
CA GLY A 52 26.74 -22.10 20.93
C GLY A 52 26.28 -22.41 22.37
N TRP A 53 26.08 -21.40 23.21
CA TRP A 53 25.71 -21.59 24.62
C TRP A 53 24.32 -22.18 24.81
N THR A 54 23.44 -22.07 23.81
CA THR A 54 22.09 -22.64 23.89
C THR A 54 22.02 -24.12 23.52
N ALA A 55 23.07 -24.72 22.97
CA ALA A 55 23.02 -26.07 22.39
C ALA A 55 22.52 -27.13 23.39
N ALA A 56 23.08 -27.15 24.61
CA ALA A 56 22.68 -28.11 25.64
C ALA A 56 21.21 -27.96 26.07
N PHE A 57 20.74 -26.71 26.18
CA PHE A 57 19.34 -26.41 26.50
C PHE A 57 18.40 -26.81 25.35
N ASP A 58 18.76 -26.42 24.12
CA ASP A 58 17.99 -26.70 22.91
C ASP A 58 17.84 -28.21 22.69
N GLU A 59 18.93 -28.97 22.79
CA GLU A 59 18.92 -30.43 22.66
C GLU A 59 18.14 -31.11 23.78
N ALA A 60 18.29 -30.67 25.02
CA ALA A 60 17.60 -31.28 26.16
C ALA A 60 16.07 -31.20 26.00
N ILE A 61 15.56 -30.06 25.55
CA ILE A 61 14.13 -29.89 25.33
C ILE A 61 13.64 -30.71 24.12
N VAL A 62 14.37 -30.70 23.00
CA VAL A 62 13.95 -31.49 21.82
C VAL A 62 13.94 -32.98 22.14
N ARG A 63 14.95 -33.50 22.84
CA ARG A 63 15.01 -34.92 23.26
C ARG A 63 13.90 -35.27 24.24
N ALA A 64 13.50 -34.35 25.13
CA ALA A 64 12.38 -34.57 26.04
C ALA A 64 11.03 -34.71 25.32
N LEU A 65 10.93 -34.25 24.06
CA LEU A 65 9.75 -34.39 23.20
C LEU A 65 9.83 -35.61 22.27
N ARG A 66 10.76 -36.55 22.52
CA ARG A 66 10.95 -37.77 21.72
C ARG A 66 10.86 -39.01 22.59
N SER A 67 10.53 -40.13 21.94
CA SER A 67 10.63 -41.44 22.56
C SER A 67 12.10 -41.74 22.93
N PRO A 68 12.40 -42.22 24.16
CA PRO A 68 13.75 -42.63 24.52
C PRO A 68 14.30 -43.79 23.67
N ALA A 69 13.41 -44.56 23.04
CA ALA A 69 13.76 -45.70 22.21
C ALA A 69 14.02 -45.33 20.74
N ASP A 70 13.42 -44.23 20.25
CA ASP A 70 13.57 -43.74 18.87
C ASP A 70 13.43 -42.21 18.83
N LEU A 71 14.51 -41.51 18.46
CA LEU A 71 14.52 -40.05 18.36
C LEU A 71 13.74 -39.52 17.15
N ALA A 72 13.40 -40.37 16.18
CA ALA A 72 12.52 -40.02 15.08
C ALA A 72 11.04 -39.98 15.51
N ASP A 73 10.68 -40.64 16.60
CA ASP A 73 9.32 -40.78 17.10
C ASP A 73 8.96 -39.67 18.12
N PRO A 74 8.04 -38.74 17.79
CA PRO A 74 7.56 -37.72 18.72
C PRO A 74 6.86 -38.33 19.93
N TRP A 75 7.05 -37.73 21.10
CA TRP A 75 6.35 -38.18 22.30
C TRP A 75 4.85 -37.88 22.21
N GLY A 76 4.03 -38.92 22.13
CA GLY A 76 2.58 -38.81 22.20
C GLY A 76 1.88 -39.86 21.34
N PRO A 77 0.55 -40.00 21.47
CA PRO A 77 -0.24 -40.77 20.51
C PRO A 77 -0.41 -40.01 19.18
N PRO A 78 -0.71 -40.67 18.05
CA PRO A 78 -0.77 -40.04 16.73
C PRO A 78 -1.72 -38.85 16.63
N TRP A 79 -2.86 -38.89 17.34
CA TRP A 79 -3.81 -37.77 17.35
C TRP A 79 -3.21 -36.48 17.96
N PHE A 80 -2.22 -36.60 18.84
CA PHE A 80 -1.54 -35.43 19.43
C PHE A 80 -0.58 -34.79 18.42
N GLU A 81 0.06 -35.61 17.58
CA GLU A 81 0.87 -35.14 16.45
C GLU A 81 0.01 -34.37 15.44
N ASP A 82 -1.16 -34.92 15.08
CA ASP A 82 -2.12 -34.26 14.20
C ASP A 82 -2.55 -32.88 14.77
N ILE A 83 -2.83 -32.81 16.07
CA ILE A 83 -3.16 -31.55 16.75
C ILE A 83 -1.99 -30.55 16.68
N MET A 84 -0.74 -31.00 16.88
CA MET A 84 0.43 -30.12 16.76
C MET A 84 0.62 -29.64 15.33
N PHE A 85 0.33 -30.49 14.34
CA PHE A 85 0.31 -30.10 12.94
C PHE A 85 -0.75 -29.02 12.66
N ASP A 86 -1.99 -29.23 13.10
CA ASP A 86 -3.08 -28.27 12.93
C ASP A 86 -2.76 -26.93 13.60
N TYR A 87 -2.16 -26.96 14.79
CA TYR A 87 -1.73 -25.75 15.47
C TYR A 87 -0.60 -25.03 14.74
N THR A 88 0.34 -25.73 14.08
CA THR A 88 1.36 -25.02 13.27
C THR A 88 0.75 -24.33 12.06
N VAL A 89 -0.36 -24.82 11.49
CA VAL A 89 -1.03 -24.20 10.33
C VAL A 89 -1.47 -22.77 10.64
N LEU A 90 -1.87 -22.50 11.90
CA LEU A 90 -2.24 -21.16 12.38
C LEU A 90 -1.10 -20.14 12.24
N GLY A 91 0.16 -20.60 12.30
CA GLY A 91 1.35 -19.77 12.04
C GLY A 91 1.82 -19.74 10.59
N GLY A 92 1.15 -20.49 9.70
CA GLY A 92 1.55 -20.65 8.31
C GLY A 92 1.25 -19.41 7.48
N TYR A 93 2.13 -19.10 6.51
CA TYR A 93 1.98 -17.94 5.63
C TYR A 93 0.64 -17.90 4.90
N THR A 94 0.19 -19.03 4.35
CA THR A 94 -1.09 -19.11 3.65
C THR A 94 -2.26 -18.75 4.55
N PHE A 95 -2.25 -19.24 5.79
CA PHE A 95 -3.30 -18.93 6.76
C PHE A 95 -3.25 -17.46 7.17
N LEU A 96 -2.08 -16.95 7.55
CA LEU A 96 -1.92 -15.57 8.04
C LEU A 96 -2.21 -14.53 6.95
N VAL A 97 -1.82 -14.78 5.69
CA VAL A 97 -2.16 -13.90 4.55
C VAL A 97 -3.66 -13.94 4.26
N THR A 98 -4.28 -15.12 4.24
CA THR A 98 -5.73 -15.24 4.06
C THR A 98 -6.48 -14.51 5.18
N LEU A 99 -6.09 -14.74 6.43
CA LEU A 99 -6.63 -14.06 7.60
C LEU A 99 -6.47 -12.54 7.47
N ALA A 100 -5.31 -12.08 7.00
CA ALA A 100 -5.04 -10.67 6.81
C ALA A 100 -5.95 -10.02 5.79
N VAL A 101 -6.15 -10.66 4.64
CA VAL A 101 -7.04 -10.16 3.59
C VAL A 101 -8.47 -10.12 4.11
N VAL A 102 -8.95 -11.20 4.72
CA VAL A 102 -10.32 -11.29 5.25
C VAL A 102 -10.57 -10.22 6.31
N LEU A 103 -9.65 -10.06 7.27
CA LEU A 103 -9.78 -9.05 8.33
C LEU A 103 -9.65 -7.63 7.80
N ALA A 104 -8.73 -7.37 6.87
CA ALA A 104 -8.59 -6.05 6.27
C ALA A 104 -9.85 -5.65 5.51
N VAL A 105 -10.44 -6.57 4.74
CA VAL A 105 -11.71 -6.35 4.03
C VAL A 105 -12.86 -6.17 5.02
N GLY A 106 -12.97 -7.01 6.04
CA GLY A 106 -14.03 -6.92 7.05
C GLY A 106 -13.97 -5.63 7.86
N LEU A 107 -12.78 -5.25 8.34
CA LEU A 107 -12.57 -3.99 9.07
C LEU A 107 -12.84 -2.78 8.16
N ALA A 108 -12.42 -2.81 6.89
CA ALA A 108 -12.73 -1.76 5.94
C ALA A 108 -14.24 -1.65 5.65
N ALA A 109 -14.94 -2.78 5.57
CA ALA A 109 -16.39 -2.82 5.34
C ALA A 109 -17.19 -2.21 6.50
N VAL A 110 -16.68 -2.30 7.74
CA VAL A 110 -17.30 -1.72 8.95
C VAL A 110 -16.78 -0.30 9.24
N GLY A 111 -16.07 0.33 8.29
CA GLY A 111 -15.57 1.70 8.43
C GLY A 111 -14.32 1.83 9.31
N GLN A 112 -13.69 0.73 9.71
CA GLN A 112 -12.44 0.71 10.49
C GLN A 112 -11.19 0.59 9.59
N GLY A 113 -11.12 1.37 8.51
CA GLY A 113 -10.03 1.33 7.52
C GLY A 113 -8.64 1.55 8.13
N ALA A 114 -8.53 2.42 9.13
CA ALA A 114 -7.26 2.67 9.81
C ALA A 114 -6.79 1.47 10.68
N ALA A 115 -7.72 0.67 11.21
CA ALA A 115 -7.39 -0.57 11.92
C ALA A 115 -6.94 -1.66 10.92
N ALA A 116 -7.64 -1.77 9.78
CA ALA A 116 -7.28 -2.65 8.68
C ALA A 116 -5.86 -2.36 8.16
N LEU A 117 -5.54 -1.09 7.91
CA LEU A 117 -4.24 -0.69 7.43
C LEU A 117 -3.14 -0.93 8.46
N PHE A 118 -3.39 -0.57 9.73
CA PHE A 118 -2.45 -0.85 10.82
C PHE A 118 -2.10 -2.33 10.85
N PHE A 119 -3.10 -3.21 10.80
CA PHE A 119 -2.89 -4.65 10.79
C PHE A 119 -2.07 -5.10 9.56
N ALA A 120 -2.48 -4.68 8.36
CA ALA A 120 -1.82 -5.07 7.11
C ALA A 120 -0.35 -4.60 7.04
N LEU A 121 -0.07 -3.34 7.41
CA LEU A 121 1.29 -2.80 7.43
C LEU A 121 2.15 -3.48 8.50
N THR A 122 1.59 -3.72 9.69
CA THR A 122 2.32 -4.38 10.79
C THR A 122 2.67 -5.81 10.41
N LEU A 123 1.74 -6.56 9.81
CA LEU A 123 2.00 -7.93 9.36
C LEU A 123 3.03 -8.00 8.22
N THR A 124 2.90 -7.12 7.22
CA THR A 124 3.81 -7.09 6.07
C THR A 124 5.22 -6.69 6.50
N SER A 125 5.34 -5.63 7.30
CA SER A 125 6.65 -5.19 7.83
C SER A 125 7.26 -6.18 8.81
N GLY A 126 6.45 -6.81 9.67
CA GLY A 126 6.93 -7.85 10.58
C GLY A 126 7.41 -9.10 9.85
N THR A 127 6.76 -9.47 8.74
CA THR A 127 7.25 -10.52 7.85
C THR A 127 8.59 -10.14 7.24
N ALA A 128 8.74 -8.91 6.74
CA ALA A 128 10.01 -8.43 6.20
C ALA A 128 11.13 -8.46 7.27
N VAL A 129 10.84 -8.03 8.50
CA VAL A 129 11.79 -8.08 9.62
C VAL A 129 12.19 -9.51 9.97
N ALA A 130 11.24 -10.46 9.98
CA ALA A 130 11.55 -11.87 10.20
C ALA A 130 12.51 -12.42 9.13
N GLN A 131 12.28 -12.06 7.86
CA GLN A 131 13.11 -12.51 6.73
C GLN A 131 14.51 -11.84 6.75
N LEU A 132 14.58 -10.56 7.12
CA LEU A 132 15.86 -9.85 7.29
C LEU A 132 16.68 -10.43 8.44
N ALA A 133 16.03 -10.72 9.58
CA ALA A 133 16.69 -11.38 10.70
C ALA A 133 17.24 -12.75 10.28
N LYS A 134 16.45 -13.54 9.55
CA LYS A 134 16.89 -14.83 9.02
C LYS A 134 18.11 -14.75 8.09
N ALA A 135 18.13 -13.73 7.22
CA ALA A 135 19.26 -13.51 6.32
C ALA A 135 20.54 -13.08 7.06
N ALA A 136 20.43 -12.52 8.26
CA ALA A 136 21.57 -12.06 9.05
C ALA A 136 22.28 -13.17 9.85
N PHE A 137 21.57 -14.23 10.26
CA PHE A 137 22.10 -15.24 11.20
C PHE A 137 22.44 -16.60 10.59
N ASP A 138 21.87 -16.96 9.42
CA ASP A 138 22.15 -18.20 8.65
C ASP A 138 22.38 -19.50 9.48
N ARG A 139 21.55 -19.71 10.52
CA ARG A 139 21.67 -20.88 11.42
C ARG A 139 21.10 -22.14 10.78
N ALA A 140 21.84 -23.24 10.88
CA ALA A 140 21.40 -24.59 10.49
C ALA A 140 20.24 -25.10 11.38
N ARG A 141 19.34 -25.89 10.78
CA ARG A 141 18.17 -26.49 11.46
C ARG A 141 18.57 -27.67 12.35
N PRO A 142 17.68 -28.13 13.25
CA PRO A 142 17.92 -29.36 13.99
C PRO A 142 17.97 -30.56 13.03
N ASP A 143 19.16 -31.09 12.75
CA ASP A 143 19.35 -32.35 11.99
C ASP A 143 19.30 -33.59 12.90
N LEU A 144 18.94 -33.40 14.18
CA LEU A 144 18.83 -34.45 15.18
C LEU A 144 17.61 -35.37 14.94
N VAL A 145 16.63 -34.92 14.17
CA VAL A 145 15.34 -35.58 13.92
C VAL A 145 14.92 -35.37 12.46
N ASP A 146 14.21 -36.35 11.88
CA ASP A 146 13.59 -36.19 10.56
C ASP A 146 12.58 -35.04 10.54
N HIS A 147 12.64 -34.23 9.47
CA HIS A 147 11.80 -33.07 9.31
C HIS A 147 10.41 -33.48 8.81
N LEU A 148 9.38 -33.32 9.64
CA LEU A 148 7.99 -33.62 9.30
C LEU A 148 7.31 -32.57 8.39
N ASP A 149 8.01 -31.46 8.08
CA ASP A 149 7.54 -30.37 7.22
C ASP A 149 8.71 -29.85 6.34
N ARG A 150 8.48 -29.70 5.02
CA ARG A 150 9.53 -29.32 4.05
C ARG A 150 9.76 -27.81 4.10
N THR A 151 10.88 -27.36 4.64
CA THR A 151 11.22 -25.93 4.69
C THR A 151 12.65 -25.65 4.21
N MET A 152 12.79 -24.74 3.22
CA MET A 152 14.05 -24.46 2.50
C MET A 152 14.77 -23.18 2.98
N THR A 153 14.52 -22.71 4.21
CA THR A 153 15.07 -21.44 4.75
C THR A 153 15.74 -21.64 6.11
N SER A 154 16.64 -20.73 6.53
CA SER A 154 17.40 -20.77 7.80
C SER A 154 16.51 -20.91 9.06
N SER A 155 17.07 -21.44 10.15
CA SER A 155 16.30 -21.78 11.37
C SER A 155 16.02 -20.57 12.26
N PHE A 156 17.01 -19.68 12.45
CA PHE A 156 16.94 -18.59 13.42
C PHE A 156 16.62 -17.22 12.78
N PRO A 157 15.70 -16.43 13.36
CA PRO A 157 14.66 -16.84 14.32
C PRO A 157 13.52 -17.62 13.63
N SER A 158 12.68 -18.29 14.42
CA SER A 158 11.52 -19.00 13.87
C SER A 158 10.52 -18.03 13.24
N ALA A 159 10.30 -18.14 11.93
CA ALA A 159 9.35 -17.29 11.20
C ALA A 159 7.90 -17.54 11.63
N HIS A 160 7.51 -18.80 11.90
CA HIS A 160 6.16 -19.12 12.38
C HIS A 160 5.91 -18.47 13.75
N ALA A 161 6.89 -18.52 14.67
CA ALA A 161 6.77 -17.86 15.98
C ALA A 161 6.73 -16.33 15.84
N THR A 162 7.61 -15.75 15.03
CA THR A 162 7.71 -14.31 14.83
C THR A 162 6.46 -13.73 14.18
N VAL A 163 6.07 -14.27 13.02
CA VAL A 163 4.98 -13.71 12.21
C VAL A 163 3.61 -13.99 12.85
N SER A 164 3.42 -15.14 13.53
CA SER A 164 2.19 -15.37 14.31
C SER A 164 2.07 -14.41 15.49
N MET A 165 3.16 -14.12 16.21
CA MET A 165 3.15 -13.15 17.31
C MET A 165 2.81 -11.75 16.79
N VAL A 166 3.42 -11.33 15.67
CA VAL A 166 3.09 -10.07 15.00
C VAL A 166 1.62 -10.04 14.61
N ALA A 167 1.12 -11.07 13.93
CA ALA A 167 -0.25 -11.12 13.45
C ALA A 167 -1.26 -11.04 14.60
N TYR A 168 -1.17 -11.93 15.58
CA TYR A 168 -2.16 -12.01 16.64
C TYR A 168 -2.11 -10.79 17.59
N LEU A 169 -0.93 -10.25 17.87
CA LEU A 169 -0.84 -9.00 18.65
C LEU A 169 -1.30 -7.79 17.84
N ALA A 170 -0.98 -7.68 16.54
CA ALA A 170 -1.47 -6.59 15.71
C ALA A 170 -3.01 -6.62 15.64
N LEU A 171 -3.62 -7.80 15.53
CA LEU A 171 -5.07 -7.95 15.57
C LEU A 171 -5.63 -7.54 16.93
N ALA A 172 -5.04 -8.03 18.02
CA ALA A 172 -5.45 -7.66 19.36
C ALA A 172 -5.41 -6.14 19.55
N LEU A 173 -4.29 -5.49 19.22
CA LEU A 173 -4.06 -4.04 19.34
C LEU A 173 -4.99 -3.22 18.44
N ALA A 174 -5.35 -3.74 17.26
CA ALA A 174 -6.36 -3.14 16.39
C ALA A 174 -7.76 -3.17 17.04
N LEU A 175 -8.15 -4.32 17.62
CA LEU A 175 -9.44 -4.54 18.25
C LEU A 175 -9.60 -3.80 19.59
N LEU A 176 -8.52 -3.53 20.33
CA LEU A 176 -8.57 -2.80 21.60
C LEU A 176 -9.26 -1.44 21.50
N ARG A 177 -9.30 -0.84 20.30
CA ARG A 177 -9.99 0.43 20.02
C ARG A 177 -11.51 0.33 20.09
N ALA A 178 -12.07 -0.83 19.76
CA ALA A 178 -13.51 -1.07 19.78
C ALA A 178 -14.02 -1.57 21.13
N VAL A 179 -13.12 -1.93 22.06
CA VAL A 179 -13.46 -2.57 23.33
C VAL A 179 -13.24 -1.60 24.48
N GLU A 180 -14.32 -1.28 25.22
CA GLU A 180 -14.25 -0.39 26.39
C GLU A 180 -13.91 -1.14 27.68
N ARG A 181 -14.37 -2.39 27.83
CA ARG A 181 -14.24 -3.18 29.06
C ARG A 181 -12.80 -3.66 29.29
N PRO A 182 -12.13 -3.33 30.42
CA PRO A 182 -10.73 -3.66 30.64
C PRO A 182 -10.46 -5.17 30.70
N ALA A 183 -11.38 -5.96 31.28
CA ALA A 183 -11.26 -7.41 31.31
C ALA A 183 -11.23 -8.02 29.90
N PHE A 184 -12.05 -7.51 28.98
CA PHE A 184 -12.06 -7.96 27.59
C PHE A 184 -10.80 -7.55 26.84
N ARG A 185 -10.21 -6.39 27.16
CA ARG A 185 -8.92 -5.97 26.60
C ARG A 185 -7.80 -6.94 26.97
N VAL A 186 -7.74 -7.32 28.25
CA VAL A 186 -6.78 -8.32 28.74
C VAL A 186 -7.01 -9.66 28.07
N TYR A 187 -8.27 -10.11 27.97
CA TYR A 187 -8.63 -11.36 27.30
C TYR A 187 -8.13 -11.39 25.85
N ILE A 188 -8.42 -10.36 25.05
CA ILE A 188 -8.03 -10.33 23.62
C ILE A 188 -6.51 -10.40 23.45
N VAL A 189 -5.76 -9.63 24.24
CA VAL A 189 -4.28 -9.66 24.20
C VAL A 189 -3.76 -11.03 24.66
N ALA A 190 -4.30 -11.57 25.74
CA ALA A 190 -3.91 -12.87 26.27
C ALA A 190 -4.20 -14.00 25.26
N THR A 191 -5.34 -13.97 24.57
CA THR A 191 -5.67 -14.93 23.51
C THR A 191 -4.67 -14.82 22.36
N GLY A 192 -4.33 -13.61 21.91
CA GLY A 192 -3.37 -13.42 20.83
C GLY A 192 -1.97 -13.97 21.18
N ILE A 193 -1.52 -13.73 22.41
CA ILE A 193 -0.26 -14.28 22.93
C ILE A 193 -0.36 -15.82 23.00
N ALA A 194 -1.42 -16.35 23.59
CA ALA A 194 -1.60 -17.80 23.76
C ALA A 194 -1.59 -18.55 22.43
N LEU A 195 -2.27 -18.04 21.40
CA LEU A 195 -2.25 -18.62 20.06
C LEU A 195 -0.84 -18.64 19.46
N SER A 196 -0.08 -17.55 19.59
CA SER A 196 1.31 -17.51 19.11
C SER A 196 2.23 -18.45 19.90
N LEU A 197 2.02 -18.60 21.21
CA LEU A 197 2.76 -19.55 22.03
C LEU A 197 2.49 -20.99 21.58
N ILE A 198 1.23 -21.35 21.33
CA ILE A 198 0.88 -22.69 20.84
C ILE A 198 1.54 -22.96 19.48
N VAL A 199 1.50 -21.99 18.55
CA VAL A 199 2.19 -22.08 17.25
C VAL A 199 3.69 -22.30 17.40
N GLY A 200 4.36 -21.57 18.31
CA GLY A 200 5.80 -21.74 18.48
C GLY A 200 6.16 -23.08 19.13
N ILE A 201 5.38 -23.53 20.12
CA ILE A 201 5.55 -24.84 20.77
C ILE A 201 5.42 -25.97 19.76
N SER A 202 4.42 -25.90 18.86
CA SER A 202 4.25 -26.95 17.84
C SER A 202 5.44 -27.04 16.88
N ARG A 203 6.15 -25.93 16.58
CA ARG A 203 7.38 -25.97 15.78
C ARG A 203 8.53 -26.70 16.47
N VAL A 204 8.64 -26.61 17.79
CA VAL A 204 9.64 -27.38 18.56
C VAL A 204 9.24 -28.85 18.57
N TYR A 205 7.95 -29.15 18.80
CA TYR A 205 7.43 -30.51 18.79
C TYR A 205 7.67 -31.22 17.45
N LEU A 206 7.39 -30.56 16.33
CA LEU A 206 7.61 -31.06 14.97
C LEU A 206 9.10 -31.16 14.58
N GLY A 207 10.03 -30.79 15.47
CA GLY A 207 11.48 -30.96 15.26
C GLY A 207 12.12 -29.98 14.28
N VAL A 208 11.39 -28.98 13.80
CA VAL A 208 11.82 -28.09 12.71
C VAL A 208 12.52 -26.81 13.21
N HIS A 209 12.47 -26.55 14.52
CA HIS A 209 13.09 -25.39 15.17
C HIS A 209 13.60 -25.71 16.57
N TRP A 210 14.68 -25.05 16.97
CA TRP A 210 15.16 -25.09 18.34
C TRP A 210 14.28 -24.22 19.27
N PRO A 211 14.15 -24.54 20.57
CA PRO A 211 13.46 -23.69 21.54
C PRO A 211 13.96 -22.24 21.56
N SER A 212 15.28 -22.04 21.44
CA SER A 212 15.88 -20.70 21.32
C SER A 212 15.42 -19.93 20.08
N ASP A 213 15.22 -20.60 18.94
CA ASP A 213 14.70 -19.98 17.70
C ASP A 213 13.29 -19.42 17.92
N VAL A 214 12.47 -20.16 18.68
CA VAL A 214 11.07 -19.81 18.98
C VAL A 214 10.99 -18.68 20.00
N LEU A 215 11.79 -18.74 21.06
CA LEU A 215 11.87 -17.66 22.06
C LEU A 215 12.31 -16.34 21.44
N ALA A 216 13.36 -16.36 20.61
CA ALA A 216 13.82 -15.19 19.88
C ALA A 216 12.71 -14.68 18.94
N GLY A 217 12.03 -15.57 18.22
CA GLY A 217 10.94 -15.21 17.33
C GLY A 217 9.78 -14.51 18.03
N TRP A 218 9.30 -15.05 19.16
CA TRP A 218 8.24 -14.40 19.95
C TRP A 218 8.66 -13.02 20.45
N CYS A 219 9.89 -12.87 20.94
CA CYS A 219 10.39 -11.58 21.42
C CYS A 219 10.48 -10.54 20.30
N LEU A 220 11.05 -10.92 19.15
CA LEU A 220 11.13 -10.04 17.98
C LEU A 220 9.74 -9.63 17.49
N GLY A 221 8.82 -10.59 17.40
CA GLY A 221 7.46 -10.33 16.94
C GLY A 221 6.66 -9.43 17.89
N ALA A 222 6.77 -9.64 19.20
CA ALA A 222 6.12 -8.81 20.20
C ALA A 222 6.67 -7.38 20.22
N ALA A 223 8.00 -7.22 20.19
CA ALA A 223 8.64 -5.91 20.10
C ALA A 223 8.19 -5.16 18.85
N TRP A 224 8.15 -5.83 17.69
CA TRP A 224 7.76 -5.21 16.42
C TRP A 224 6.28 -4.78 16.42
N ALA A 225 5.36 -5.63 16.86
CA ALA A 225 3.94 -5.30 16.91
C ALA A 225 3.65 -4.10 17.83
N VAL A 226 4.30 -4.06 19.00
CA VAL A 226 4.15 -2.94 19.95
C VAL A 226 4.82 -1.67 19.44
N LEU A 227 5.96 -1.76 18.75
CA LEU A 227 6.61 -0.63 18.08
C LEU A 227 5.70 -0.03 17.00
N CYS A 228 5.14 -0.85 16.11
CA CYS A 228 4.19 -0.40 15.10
C CYS A 228 2.97 0.27 15.73
N TRP A 229 2.45 -0.28 16.83
CA TRP A 229 1.33 0.34 17.55
C TRP A 229 1.72 1.69 18.14
N LEU A 230 2.89 1.80 18.80
CA LEU A 230 3.38 3.03 19.38
C LEU A 230 3.58 4.11 18.30
N MET A 231 4.17 3.74 17.16
CA MET A 231 4.32 4.65 16.02
C MET A 231 2.97 5.11 15.47
N ALA A 232 2.02 4.18 15.27
CA ALA A 232 0.68 4.52 14.80
C ALA A 232 -0.05 5.45 15.79
N ASP A 233 0.09 5.21 17.09
CA ASP A 233 -0.48 6.06 18.14
C ASP A 233 0.17 7.46 18.17
N LEU A 234 1.49 7.55 17.98
CA LEU A 234 2.21 8.82 17.89
C LEU A 234 1.85 9.62 16.64
N LEU A 235 1.76 8.96 15.48
CA LEU A 235 1.39 9.58 14.21
C LEU A 235 -0.05 10.10 14.22
N ARG A 236 -0.96 9.40 14.89
CA ARG A 236 -2.35 9.84 15.09
C ARG A 236 -2.45 11.13 15.89
N GLN A 237 -1.61 11.27 16.92
CA GLN A 237 -1.60 12.50 17.73
C GLN A 237 -1.08 13.71 16.95
N HIS A 238 -0.36 13.50 15.86
CA HIS A 238 0.24 14.56 15.03
C HIS A 238 -0.30 14.52 13.59
N GLY A 239 -1.62 14.55 13.41
CA GLY A 239 -2.32 14.39 12.13
C GLY A 239 -1.90 15.33 10.97
N HIS A 240 -1.08 16.34 11.25
CA HIS A 240 -0.47 17.20 10.23
C HIS A 240 0.38 16.46 9.20
N TRP A 241 0.90 15.26 9.50
CA TRP A 241 1.67 14.49 8.51
C TRP A 241 0.81 14.08 7.29
N ILE A 242 -0.49 13.81 7.48
CA ILE A 242 -1.44 13.53 6.38
C ILE A 242 -1.61 14.77 5.52
N GLU A 243 -1.69 15.94 6.17
CA GLU A 243 -1.75 17.22 5.47
C GLU A 243 -0.50 17.47 4.63
N TYR A 244 0.70 17.28 5.20
CA TYR A 244 1.95 17.42 4.44
C TYR A 244 2.05 16.41 3.30
N LEU A 245 1.67 15.15 3.52
CA LEU A 245 1.67 14.12 2.49
C LEU A 245 0.67 14.42 1.38
N ALA A 246 -0.52 14.92 1.72
CA ALA A 246 -1.53 15.34 0.76
C ALA A 246 -1.03 16.46 -0.13
N ARG A 247 -0.49 17.52 0.49
CA ARG A 247 0.07 18.68 -0.22
C ARG A 247 1.23 18.27 -1.12
N PHE A 248 2.13 17.42 -0.61
CA PHE A 248 3.21 16.85 -1.39
C PHE A 248 2.70 16.02 -2.57
N GLY A 249 1.68 15.17 -2.36
CA GLY A 249 1.05 14.36 -3.40
C GLY A 249 0.40 15.18 -4.51
N TYR A 250 -0.35 16.24 -4.19
CA TYR A 250 -0.90 17.15 -5.19
C TYR A 250 0.19 17.97 -5.91
N GLY A 251 1.21 18.40 -5.17
CA GLY A 251 2.35 19.12 -5.73
C GLY A 251 3.11 18.25 -6.73
N ALA A 252 3.42 17.03 -6.33
CA ALA A 252 4.03 16.01 -7.16
C ALA A 252 3.20 15.70 -8.41
N ARG A 253 1.88 15.56 -8.27
CA ARG A 253 0.96 15.40 -9.40
C ARG A 253 1.11 16.58 -10.38
N GLY A 254 1.14 17.81 -9.86
CA GLY A 254 1.38 19.01 -10.66
C GLY A 254 2.69 18.94 -11.44
N VAL A 255 3.80 18.61 -10.77
CA VAL A 255 5.12 18.46 -11.42
C VAL A 255 5.10 17.40 -12.53
N VAL A 256 4.53 16.23 -12.27
CA VAL A 256 4.41 15.14 -13.26
C VAL A 256 3.66 15.61 -14.51
N TYR A 257 2.49 16.24 -14.35
CA TYR A 257 1.72 16.74 -15.48
C TYR A 257 2.38 17.92 -16.20
N LEU A 258 3.12 18.76 -15.47
CA LEU A 258 3.87 19.87 -16.06
C LEU A 258 4.97 19.33 -16.96
N VAL A 259 5.78 18.39 -16.46
CA VAL A 259 6.86 17.76 -17.22
C VAL A 259 6.30 17.06 -18.46
N ILE A 260 5.27 16.22 -18.31
CA ILE A 260 4.64 15.51 -19.44
C ILE A 260 4.07 16.50 -20.46
N GLY A 261 3.36 17.54 -20.00
CA GLY A 261 2.75 18.54 -20.87
C GLY A 261 3.78 19.34 -21.67
N VAL A 262 4.86 19.79 -21.04
CA VAL A 262 5.97 20.50 -21.71
C VAL A 262 6.63 19.61 -22.75
N LEU A 263 6.90 18.34 -22.41
CA LEU A 263 7.52 17.40 -23.34
C LEU A 263 6.65 17.13 -24.56
N ILE A 264 5.33 17.01 -24.38
CA ILE A 264 4.39 16.86 -25.50
C ILE A 264 4.40 18.09 -26.41
N VAL A 265 4.44 19.30 -25.87
CA VAL A 265 4.51 20.53 -26.68
C VAL A 265 5.81 20.58 -27.47
N ILE A 266 6.94 20.23 -26.85
CA ILE A 266 8.24 20.18 -27.54
C ILE A 266 8.24 19.11 -28.64
N GLY A 267 7.80 17.89 -28.33
CA GLY A 267 7.76 16.77 -29.27
C GLY A 267 6.82 17.01 -30.46
N ALA A 268 5.69 17.69 -30.23
CA ALA A 268 4.77 18.09 -31.29
C ALA A 268 5.44 19.01 -32.34
N GLY A 269 6.44 19.81 -31.93
CA GLY A 269 7.19 20.68 -32.83
C GLY A 269 8.27 19.97 -33.66
N VAL A 270 8.67 18.76 -33.28
CA VAL A 270 9.77 18.00 -33.90
C VAL A 270 9.26 16.93 -34.88
N GLY A 271 7.96 16.63 -34.90
CA GLY A 271 7.34 15.75 -35.90
C GLY A 271 7.52 14.25 -35.65
N GLU A 272 8.02 13.84 -34.48
CA GLU A 272 8.19 12.42 -34.13
C GLU A 272 6.96 11.89 -33.38
N GLY A 273 6.07 11.23 -34.14
CA GLY A 273 4.80 10.67 -33.67
C GLY A 273 4.91 9.33 -32.92
N GLY A 274 5.74 9.25 -31.87
CA GLY A 274 5.91 8.06 -31.02
C GLY A 274 5.43 8.27 -29.58
N SER A 275 4.91 7.20 -28.95
CA SER A 275 4.54 7.05 -27.52
C SER A 275 4.91 8.22 -26.59
N ALA A 276 4.02 9.22 -26.54
CA ALA A 276 4.27 10.54 -25.94
C ALA A 276 4.70 10.56 -24.46
N THR A 277 4.59 9.45 -23.73
CA THR A 277 5.07 9.36 -22.34
C THR A 277 6.39 8.58 -22.23
N ARG A 278 6.57 7.45 -22.94
CA ARG A 278 7.80 6.66 -22.84
C ARG A 278 8.94 7.32 -23.62
N ASP A 279 8.64 7.83 -24.81
CA ASP A 279 9.63 8.49 -25.67
C ASP A 279 10.03 9.83 -25.06
N ALA A 280 9.07 10.59 -24.53
CA ALA A 280 9.33 11.83 -23.82
C ALA A 280 10.29 11.68 -22.61
N VAL A 281 10.12 10.64 -21.79
CA VAL A 281 11.00 10.39 -20.63
C VAL A 281 12.40 9.93 -21.08
N ARG A 282 12.51 9.24 -22.22
CA ARG A 282 13.80 8.89 -22.82
C ARG A 282 14.52 10.12 -23.39
N THR A 283 13.84 10.94 -24.18
CA THR A 283 14.36 12.22 -24.70
C THR A 283 14.81 13.13 -23.57
N LEU A 284 14.11 13.11 -22.43
CA LEU A 284 14.51 13.86 -21.24
C LEU A 284 15.87 13.40 -20.70
N ARG A 285 16.18 12.09 -20.67
CA ARG A 285 17.48 11.56 -20.21
C ARG A 285 18.65 12.09 -21.03
N GLU A 286 18.44 12.33 -22.32
CA GLU A 286 19.46 12.79 -23.27
C GLU A 286 19.78 14.30 -23.12
N GLN A 287 18.96 15.04 -22.35
CA GLN A 287 19.22 16.43 -22.02
C GLN A 287 20.25 16.58 -20.88
N PRO A 288 21.01 17.69 -20.81
CA PRO A 288 22.05 17.90 -19.80
C PRO A 288 21.55 17.84 -18.34
N PHE A 289 20.27 18.15 -18.11
CA PHE A 289 19.62 18.06 -16.80
C PHE A 289 18.68 16.85 -16.64
N GLY A 290 18.70 15.92 -17.61
CA GLY A 290 17.76 14.81 -17.71
C GLY A 290 17.70 13.94 -16.46
N THR A 291 18.87 13.50 -15.98
CA THR A 291 19.00 12.67 -14.77
C THR A 291 18.38 13.34 -13.54
N PHE A 292 18.57 14.65 -13.37
CA PHE A 292 18.00 15.40 -12.24
C PHE A 292 16.47 15.45 -12.32
N ILE A 293 15.91 15.75 -13.51
CA ILE A 293 14.46 15.81 -13.71
C ILE A 293 13.83 14.42 -13.54
N LEU A 294 14.52 13.35 -13.95
CA LEU A 294 14.07 11.97 -13.72
C LEU A 294 14.01 11.62 -12.23
N TRP A 295 15.00 12.00 -11.42
CA TRP A 295 14.93 11.82 -9.96
C TRP A 295 13.80 12.62 -9.33
N LEU A 296 13.60 13.87 -9.76
CA LEU A 296 12.48 14.69 -9.33
C LEU A 296 11.13 14.00 -9.67
N LEU A 297 11.04 13.41 -10.86
CA LEU A 297 9.87 12.66 -11.31
C LEU A 297 9.64 11.40 -10.46
N VAL A 298 10.69 10.62 -10.15
CA VAL A 298 10.60 9.43 -9.26
C VAL A 298 10.06 9.82 -7.90
N ILE A 299 10.63 10.85 -7.28
CA ILE A 299 10.22 11.34 -5.96
C ILE A 299 8.77 11.82 -5.99
N GLY A 300 8.39 12.56 -7.03
CA GLY A 300 7.02 13.01 -7.23
C GLY A 300 6.04 11.84 -7.41
N LEU A 301 6.34 10.90 -8.30
CA LEU A 301 5.50 9.73 -8.55
C LEU A 301 5.33 8.89 -7.28
N ALA A 302 6.40 8.66 -6.51
CA ALA A 302 6.33 7.95 -5.24
C ALA A 302 5.42 8.67 -4.23
N GLY A 303 5.57 9.99 -4.08
CA GLY A 303 4.70 10.81 -3.23
C GLY A 303 3.23 10.77 -3.65
N TYR A 304 2.98 10.86 -4.95
CA TYR A 304 1.63 10.80 -5.49
C TYR A 304 0.99 9.42 -5.32
N VAL A 305 1.74 8.33 -5.53
CA VAL A 305 1.29 6.96 -5.27
C VAL A 305 0.96 6.79 -3.79
N ALA A 306 1.84 7.22 -2.89
CA ALA A 306 1.60 7.18 -1.45
C ALA A 306 0.32 7.94 -1.08
N TRP A 307 0.13 9.14 -1.62
CA TRP A 307 -1.09 9.90 -1.41
C TRP A 307 -2.33 9.19 -1.94
N ARG A 308 -2.31 8.62 -3.16
CA ARG A 308 -3.46 7.89 -3.71
C ARG A 308 -3.84 6.65 -2.91
N LEU A 309 -2.85 5.93 -2.38
CA LEU A 309 -3.09 4.82 -1.45
C LEU A 309 -3.76 5.33 -0.17
N VAL A 310 -3.25 6.42 0.40
CA VAL A 310 -3.86 7.04 1.60
C VAL A 310 -5.30 7.47 1.33
N GLN A 311 -5.56 8.20 0.24
CA GLN A 311 -6.91 8.61 -0.12
C GLN A 311 -7.87 7.43 -0.31
N ALA A 312 -7.41 6.36 -0.97
CA ALA A 312 -8.24 5.20 -1.24
C ALA A 312 -8.51 4.37 0.02
N ILE A 313 -7.56 4.26 0.93
CA ILE A 313 -7.65 3.40 2.11
C ILE A 313 -8.37 4.12 3.26
N PHE A 314 -7.98 5.35 3.55
CA PHE A 314 -8.53 6.17 4.64
C PHE A 314 -9.77 6.95 4.25
N ASP A 315 -10.13 6.97 2.97
CA ASP A 315 -11.26 7.76 2.48
C ASP A 315 -11.21 9.22 2.93
N THR A 316 -10.03 9.85 2.79
CA THR A 316 -9.74 11.22 3.25
C THR A 316 -10.64 12.30 2.63
N ASP A 317 -11.40 11.93 1.60
CA ASP A 317 -12.30 12.77 0.84
C ASP A 317 -13.80 12.41 1.10
N ASP A 318 -14.08 11.54 2.09
CA ASP A 318 -15.42 11.15 2.57
C ASP A 318 -16.38 10.65 1.47
N HIS A 319 -15.93 9.69 0.66
CA HIS A 319 -16.76 9.07 -0.38
C HIS A 319 -17.74 8.03 0.18
N GLY A 320 -17.44 7.48 1.35
CA GLY A 320 -18.21 6.46 2.06
C GLY A 320 -18.13 5.07 1.41
N THR A 321 -19.00 4.17 1.90
CA THR A 321 -19.10 2.77 1.46
C THR A 321 -20.19 2.51 0.42
N SER A 322 -20.82 3.57 -0.10
CA SER A 322 -21.78 3.45 -1.20
C SER A 322 -21.12 2.84 -2.45
N ILE A 323 -21.88 2.18 -3.34
CA ILE A 323 -21.34 1.63 -4.60
C ILE A 323 -20.57 2.69 -5.38
N LYS A 324 -21.08 3.93 -5.38
CA LYS A 324 -20.42 5.07 -5.99
C LYS A 324 -19.10 5.41 -5.29
N GLY A 325 -19.08 5.44 -3.96
CA GLY A 325 -17.88 5.71 -3.17
C GLY A 325 -16.80 4.64 -3.35
N LEU A 326 -17.19 3.37 -3.28
CA LEU A 326 -16.30 2.24 -3.57
C LEU A 326 -15.73 2.29 -4.99
N GLY A 327 -16.55 2.68 -5.98
CA GLY A 327 -16.08 2.88 -7.35
C GLY A 327 -15.00 3.97 -7.47
N VAL A 328 -15.16 5.09 -6.76
CA VAL A 328 -14.14 6.15 -6.74
C VAL A 328 -12.85 5.66 -6.07
N ARG A 329 -12.95 4.98 -4.93
CA ARG A 329 -11.80 4.43 -4.19
C ARG A 329 -11.04 3.38 -5.01
N ALA A 330 -11.75 2.51 -5.73
CA ALA A 330 -11.14 1.57 -6.67
C ALA A 330 -10.39 2.30 -7.79
N GLY A 331 -10.95 3.40 -8.32
CA GLY A 331 -10.26 4.26 -9.28
C GLY A 331 -8.99 4.91 -8.73
N LEU A 332 -8.99 5.32 -7.45
CA LEU A 332 -7.81 5.84 -6.78
C LEU A 332 -6.71 4.77 -6.62
N LEU A 333 -7.07 3.53 -6.28
CA LEU A 333 -6.13 2.40 -6.23
C LEU A 333 -5.57 2.08 -7.61
N ALA A 334 -6.42 2.04 -8.64
CA ALA A 334 -5.97 1.84 -10.02
C ALA A 334 -4.97 2.93 -10.43
N SER A 335 -5.23 4.19 -10.07
CA SER A 335 -4.26 5.28 -10.26
C SER A 335 -2.96 5.03 -9.51
N ALA A 336 -2.98 4.57 -8.25
CA ALA A 336 -1.74 4.27 -7.53
C ALA A 336 -0.90 3.21 -8.26
N VAL A 337 -1.54 2.16 -8.79
CA VAL A 337 -0.86 1.12 -9.59
C VAL A 337 -0.28 1.67 -10.88
N THR A 338 -1.07 2.42 -11.67
CA THR A 338 -0.60 2.99 -12.95
C THR A 338 0.60 3.91 -12.76
N TYR A 339 0.57 4.78 -11.75
CA TYR A 339 1.67 5.72 -11.50
C TYR A 339 2.87 5.04 -10.82
N GLY A 340 2.65 3.97 -10.06
CA GLY A 340 3.72 3.11 -9.54
C GLY A 340 4.51 2.43 -10.66
N ALA A 341 3.82 1.90 -11.67
CA ALA A 341 4.45 1.32 -12.86
C ALA A 341 5.26 2.36 -13.65
N LEU A 342 4.76 3.59 -13.78
CA LEU A 342 5.51 4.70 -14.38
C LEU A 342 6.75 5.08 -13.57
N GLY A 343 6.66 5.07 -12.23
CA GLY A 343 7.79 5.30 -11.33
C GLY A 343 8.87 4.24 -11.49
N GLN A 344 8.49 2.96 -11.55
CA GLN A 344 9.41 1.85 -11.81
C GLN A 344 10.11 1.99 -13.17
N TYR A 345 9.38 2.35 -14.23
CA TYR A 345 9.97 2.63 -15.54
C TYR A 345 10.96 3.80 -15.51
N THR A 346 10.63 4.86 -14.78
CA THR A 346 11.54 6.01 -14.62
C THR A 346 12.83 5.61 -13.89
N LEU A 347 12.73 4.77 -12.85
CA LEU A 347 13.88 4.21 -12.13
C LEU A 347 14.75 3.29 -13.02
N SER A 348 14.16 2.52 -13.93
CA SER A 348 14.94 1.69 -14.85
C SER A 348 15.74 2.53 -15.84
N LEU A 349 15.22 3.68 -16.29
CA LEU A 349 15.97 4.63 -17.13
C LEU A 349 17.15 5.28 -16.38
N LEU A 350 17.10 5.34 -15.06
CA LEU A 350 18.21 5.80 -14.21
C LEU A 350 19.24 4.70 -13.91
N GLY A 351 19.02 3.46 -14.36
CA GLY A 351 19.92 2.34 -14.13
C GLY A 351 19.89 1.78 -12.70
N VAL A 352 18.88 2.12 -11.90
CA VAL A 352 18.74 1.68 -10.50
C VAL A 352 18.54 0.17 -10.40
N PHE A 353 17.73 -0.38 -11.30
CA PHE A 353 17.64 -1.82 -11.53
C PHE A 353 18.66 -2.11 -12.64
N GLY A 354 19.90 -2.44 -12.25
CA GLY A 354 21.07 -2.49 -13.15
C GLY A 354 20.78 -3.16 -14.49
N ASN A 355 21.44 -2.67 -15.56
CA ASN A 355 21.25 -3.05 -16.97
C ASN A 355 20.83 -4.52 -17.17
N ALA A 356 19.53 -4.78 -17.11
CA ALA A 356 18.93 -5.85 -17.88
C ALA A 356 19.06 -5.37 -19.32
N GLY A 357 20.08 -5.92 -20.00
CA GLY A 357 20.51 -5.48 -21.30
C GLY A 357 19.34 -5.30 -22.27
N SER A 358 19.45 -4.23 -23.06
CA SER A 358 18.81 -4.13 -24.36
C SER A 358 19.24 -5.30 -25.23
N SER A 359 18.55 -6.43 -25.09
CA SER A 359 18.37 -7.41 -26.16
C SER A 359 16.90 -7.38 -26.52
N GLY A 360 16.60 -7.06 -27.79
CA GLY A 360 15.24 -7.11 -28.30
C GLY A 360 14.57 -8.44 -27.96
N GLY A 361 13.37 -8.36 -27.40
CA GLY A 361 12.55 -9.52 -27.05
C GLY A 361 12.29 -9.64 -25.54
N SER A 362 11.01 -9.54 -25.19
CA SER A 362 10.40 -9.89 -23.90
C SER A 362 10.38 -8.82 -22.79
N GLY A 363 9.42 -7.90 -22.90
CA GLY A 363 8.75 -7.39 -21.70
C GLY A 363 8.17 -8.58 -20.90
N GLY A 364 8.41 -8.57 -19.59
CA GLY A 364 7.98 -9.62 -18.67
C GLY A 364 6.49 -9.97 -18.84
N GLY A 365 6.10 -11.21 -18.50
CA GLY A 365 4.78 -11.77 -18.79
C GLY A 365 3.60 -10.86 -18.43
N ALA A 366 3.72 -10.03 -17.39
CA ALA A 366 2.72 -9.04 -17.01
C ALA A 366 2.51 -7.91 -18.03
N ALA A 367 3.57 -7.42 -18.70
CA ALA A 367 3.46 -6.37 -19.71
C ALA A 367 2.78 -6.89 -20.99
N ARG A 368 3.19 -8.09 -21.45
CA ARG A 368 2.51 -8.78 -22.57
C ARG A 368 1.08 -9.17 -22.23
N TRP A 369 0.83 -9.63 -21.00
CA TRP A 369 -0.53 -9.89 -20.53
C TRP A 369 -1.37 -8.61 -20.55
N LEU A 370 -0.85 -7.50 -20.03
CA LEU A 370 -1.56 -6.21 -20.03
C LEU A 370 -1.81 -5.71 -21.45
N GLU A 371 -0.83 -5.81 -22.34
CA GLU A 371 -0.96 -5.45 -23.76
C GLU A 371 -2.02 -6.33 -24.44
N SER A 372 -2.00 -7.65 -24.22
CA SER A 372 -3.01 -8.57 -24.75
C SER A 372 -4.41 -8.33 -24.16
N PHE A 373 -4.47 -7.97 -22.88
CA PHE A 373 -5.72 -7.68 -22.17
C PHE A 373 -6.35 -6.37 -22.68
N VAL A 374 -5.56 -5.31 -22.82
CA VAL A 374 -6.02 -4.02 -23.37
C VAL A 374 -6.31 -4.13 -24.87
N ALA A 375 -5.62 -5.03 -25.58
CA ALA A 375 -5.83 -5.27 -27.00
C ALA A 375 -7.15 -5.98 -27.32
N ASP A 376 -7.77 -6.66 -26.34
CA ASP A 376 -9.05 -7.34 -26.50
C ASP A 376 -10.18 -6.35 -26.88
N ARG A 377 -11.01 -6.75 -27.84
CA ARG A 377 -12.09 -5.93 -28.39
C ARG A 377 -13.06 -5.44 -27.31
N TRP A 378 -13.50 -6.34 -26.44
CA TRP A 378 -14.50 -6.00 -25.42
C TRP A 378 -13.89 -5.22 -24.27
N VAL A 379 -12.64 -5.48 -23.93
CA VAL A 379 -11.88 -4.64 -22.99
C VAL A 379 -11.73 -3.22 -23.52
N ALA A 380 -11.44 -3.03 -24.81
CA ALA A 380 -11.36 -1.71 -25.43
C ALA A 380 -12.69 -0.94 -25.33
N LEU A 381 -13.83 -1.61 -25.51
CA LEU A 381 -15.15 -0.99 -25.30
C LEU A 381 -15.38 -0.58 -23.84
N ILE A 382 -15.02 -1.44 -22.88
CA ILE A 382 -15.13 -1.12 -21.45
C ILE A 382 -14.27 0.10 -21.12
N LEU A 383 -13.02 0.14 -21.60
CA LEU A 383 -12.12 1.28 -21.40
C LEU A 383 -12.67 2.57 -22.01
N CYS A 384 -13.26 2.50 -23.21
CA CYS A 384 -13.95 3.63 -23.83
C CYS A 384 -15.03 4.21 -22.91
N LEU A 385 -15.93 3.36 -22.40
CA LEU A 385 -17.01 3.77 -21.52
C LEU A 385 -16.48 4.38 -20.21
N VAL A 386 -15.42 3.80 -19.64
CA VAL A 386 -14.76 4.34 -18.44
C VAL A 386 -14.15 5.71 -18.73
N PHE A 387 -13.41 5.88 -19.82
CA PHE A 387 -12.81 7.17 -20.17
C PHE A 387 -13.87 8.23 -20.46
N LEU A 388 -14.98 7.87 -21.12
CA LEU A 388 -16.08 8.79 -21.36
C LEU A 388 -16.74 9.23 -20.05
N ALA A 389 -16.98 8.29 -19.12
CA ALA A 389 -17.52 8.61 -17.80
C ALA A 389 -16.58 9.56 -17.02
N VAL A 390 -15.27 9.30 -17.06
CA VAL A 390 -14.26 10.16 -16.43
C VAL A 390 -14.21 11.54 -17.09
N ALA A 391 -14.30 11.63 -18.41
CA ALA A 391 -14.34 12.90 -19.13
C ALA A 391 -15.56 13.74 -18.72
N ILE A 392 -16.75 13.14 -18.72
CA ILE A 392 -17.99 13.79 -18.28
C ILE A 392 -17.85 14.27 -16.83
N ALA A 393 -17.28 13.45 -15.94
CA ALA A 393 -17.06 13.84 -14.55
C ALA A 393 -16.17 15.09 -14.42
N HIS A 394 -15.11 15.22 -15.23
CA HIS A 394 -14.25 16.40 -15.24
C HIS A 394 -14.98 17.65 -15.74
N PHE A 395 -15.72 17.54 -16.85
CA PHE A 395 -16.51 18.67 -17.37
C PHE A 395 -17.59 19.12 -16.39
N VAL A 396 -18.32 18.16 -15.79
CA VAL A 396 -19.33 18.47 -14.77
C VAL A 396 -18.69 19.13 -13.55
N LYS A 397 -17.52 18.63 -13.09
CA LYS A 397 -16.79 19.24 -11.97
C LYS A 397 -16.33 20.67 -12.29
N ALA A 398 -15.92 20.94 -13.52
CA ALA A 398 -15.51 22.26 -13.99
C ALA A 398 -16.70 23.23 -14.07
N ILE A 399 -17.75 22.86 -14.81
CA ILE A 399 -18.93 23.69 -15.06
C ILE A 399 -19.69 23.99 -13.77
N LYS A 400 -19.91 22.97 -12.93
CA LYS A 400 -20.61 23.14 -11.64
C LYS A 400 -19.70 23.67 -10.53
N ARG A 401 -18.43 23.99 -10.83
CA ARG A 401 -17.42 24.47 -9.89
C ARG A 401 -17.28 23.64 -8.60
N LYS A 402 -17.59 22.33 -8.65
CA LYS A 402 -17.51 21.42 -7.48
C LYS A 402 -16.10 21.28 -6.90
N TYR A 403 -15.06 21.71 -7.61
CA TYR A 403 -13.72 21.79 -7.05
C TYR A 403 -13.63 22.84 -5.92
N ALA A 404 -14.43 23.90 -5.95
CA ALA A 404 -14.38 24.99 -4.98
C ALA A 404 -14.80 24.54 -3.57
N ASP A 405 -15.70 23.55 -3.47
CA ASP A 405 -16.14 22.94 -2.20
C ASP A 405 -14.97 22.40 -1.37
N HIS A 406 -13.86 22.07 -2.05
CA HIS A 406 -12.67 21.48 -1.45
C HIS A 406 -11.58 22.53 -1.15
N PHE A 407 -11.80 23.82 -1.39
CA PHE A 407 -10.79 24.87 -1.19
C PHE A 407 -11.04 25.71 0.07
N GLN A 408 -9.93 26.13 0.69
CA GLN A 408 -9.86 27.13 1.76
C GLN A 408 -8.98 28.28 1.27
N ALA A 409 -9.57 29.21 0.52
CA ALA A 409 -8.90 30.37 -0.06
C ALA A 409 -9.76 31.63 0.10
N SER A 410 -9.13 32.81 0.16
CA SER A 410 -9.85 34.10 0.17
C SER A 410 -10.57 34.33 -1.15
N GLU A 411 -11.57 35.22 -1.16
CA GLU A 411 -12.29 35.58 -2.41
C GLU A 411 -11.35 36.14 -3.48
N GLU A 412 -10.36 36.95 -3.08
CA GLU A 412 -9.31 37.46 -3.97
C GLU A 412 -8.49 36.33 -4.61
N ALA A 413 -8.15 35.29 -3.84
CA ALA A 413 -7.44 34.14 -4.37
C ALA A 413 -8.33 33.31 -5.31
N MET A 414 -9.61 33.15 -4.95
CA MET A 414 -10.58 32.41 -5.77
C MET A 414 -10.81 33.05 -7.15
N ALA A 415 -10.69 34.37 -7.27
CA ALA A 415 -10.85 35.10 -8.53
C ALA A 415 -9.93 34.59 -9.64
N TRP A 416 -8.67 34.25 -9.32
CA TRP A 416 -7.72 33.70 -10.29
C TRP A 416 -7.62 32.16 -10.23
N ILE A 417 -7.97 31.53 -9.12
CA ILE A 417 -8.06 30.05 -9.02
C ILE A 417 -9.17 29.50 -9.92
N HIS A 418 -10.32 30.17 -10.01
CA HIS A 418 -11.45 29.73 -10.82
C HIS A 418 -11.10 29.50 -12.30
N PRO A 419 -10.57 30.49 -13.05
CA PRO A 419 -10.27 30.31 -14.47
C PRO A 419 -9.22 29.21 -14.70
N ILE A 420 -8.20 29.10 -13.85
CA ILE A 420 -7.16 28.07 -13.96
C ILE A 420 -7.75 26.67 -13.72
N SER A 421 -8.57 26.53 -12.68
CA SER A 421 -9.19 25.24 -12.32
C SER A 421 -10.18 24.76 -13.38
N ILE A 422 -11.00 25.67 -13.92
CA ILE A 422 -11.95 25.34 -15.00
C ILE A 422 -11.17 24.92 -16.24
N THR A 423 -10.17 25.71 -16.64
CA THR A 423 -9.35 25.42 -17.83
C THR A 423 -8.65 24.07 -17.69
N GLY A 424 -7.99 23.83 -16.56
CA GLY A 424 -7.28 22.58 -16.29
C GLY A 424 -8.21 21.36 -16.27
N LEU A 425 -9.37 21.45 -15.62
CA LEU A 425 -10.34 20.35 -15.57
C LEU A 425 -10.96 20.07 -16.95
N CYS A 426 -11.33 21.11 -17.72
CA CYS A 426 -11.85 20.96 -19.07
C CYS A 426 -10.81 20.33 -20.00
N ALA A 427 -9.56 20.80 -19.93
CA ALA A 427 -8.46 20.22 -20.68
C ALA A 427 -8.27 18.73 -20.36
N ARG A 428 -8.30 18.37 -19.07
CA ARG A 428 -8.20 16.97 -18.64
C ARG A 428 -9.37 16.13 -19.16
N GLY A 429 -10.59 16.67 -19.15
CA GLY A 429 -11.77 16.06 -19.77
C GLY A 429 -11.57 15.79 -21.26
N GLY A 430 -11.03 16.77 -21.99
CA GLY A 430 -10.70 16.63 -23.42
C GLY A 430 -9.70 15.50 -23.71
N VAL A 431 -8.65 15.36 -22.89
CA VAL A 431 -7.70 14.25 -23.02
C VAL A 431 -8.40 12.89 -22.89
N PHE A 432 -9.33 12.75 -21.92
CA PHE A 432 -10.09 11.51 -21.77
C PHE A 432 -11.08 11.26 -22.92
N VAL A 433 -11.63 12.31 -23.55
CA VAL A 433 -12.43 12.15 -24.78
C VAL A 433 -11.57 11.59 -25.91
N ILE A 434 -10.35 12.10 -26.09
CA ILE A 434 -9.42 11.58 -27.11
C ILE A 434 -9.11 10.10 -26.83
N LEU A 435 -8.78 9.75 -25.58
CA LEU A 435 -8.53 8.35 -25.19
C LEU A 435 -9.76 7.46 -25.44
N ALA A 436 -10.97 7.93 -25.12
CA ALA A 436 -12.20 7.20 -25.38
C ALA A 436 -12.39 6.95 -26.89
N LEU A 437 -12.21 7.97 -27.73
CA LEU A 437 -12.29 7.84 -29.19
C LEU A 437 -11.28 6.83 -29.75
N LEU A 438 -10.04 6.85 -29.26
CA LEU A 438 -9.02 5.88 -29.69
C LEU A 438 -9.40 4.44 -29.32
N THR A 439 -9.83 4.21 -28.08
CA THR A 439 -10.26 2.87 -27.64
C THR A 439 -11.54 2.41 -28.32
N PHE A 440 -12.43 3.32 -28.71
CA PHE A 440 -13.61 3.00 -29.50
C PHE A 440 -13.26 2.63 -30.95
N TYR A 441 -12.36 3.39 -31.58
CA TYR A 441 -11.84 3.05 -32.91
C TYR A 441 -11.19 1.66 -32.91
N ARG A 442 -10.47 1.33 -31.83
CA ARG A 442 -9.93 0.00 -31.61
C ARG A 442 -11.01 -1.08 -31.53
N PHE A 443 -12.09 -0.85 -30.77
CA PHE A 443 -13.22 -1.77 -30.70
C PHE A 443 -13.82 -2.05 -32.10
N LEU A 444 -13.92 -1.03 -32.97
CA LEU A 444 -14.44 -1.19 -34.33
C LEU A 444 -13.49 -1.97 -35.26
N THR A 445 -12.17 -1.91 -35.03
CA THR A 445 -11.15 -2.45 -35.95
C THR A 445 -10.56 -3.79 -35.53
N ALA A 446 -10.68 -4.18 -34.25
CA ALA A 446 -10.10 -5.41 -33.69
C ALA A 446 -10.63 -6.74 -34.29
N GLY A 447 -11.67 -6.71 -35.13
CA GLY A 447 -12.25 -7.90 -35.77
C GLY A 447 -11.78 -8.18 -37.21
N GLY A 448 -10.91 -7.35 -37.78
CA GLY A 448 -10.57 -7.38 -39.21
C GLY A 448 -9.25 -8.08 -39.52
N GLY A 449 -9.12 -9.39 -39.30
CA GLY A 449 -8.18 -10.31 -39.98
C GLY A 449 -6.68 -9.97 -40.08
N ALA A 450 -6.17 -8.92 -39.44
CA ALA A 450 -4.76 -8.58 -39.43
C ALA A 450 -4.03 -9.39 -38.34
N ASP A 451 -2.91 -10.03 -38.71
CA ASP A 451 -2.13 -10.94 -37.86
C ASP A 451 -1.55 -10.28 -36.59
N ASP A 452 -1.59 -8.95 -36.47
CA ASP A 452 -1.35 -8.28 -35.21
C ASP A 452 -2.29 -7.08 -35.06
N PRO A 453 -3.05 -6.99 -33.97
CA PRO A 453 -4.08 -5.99 -33.87
C PRO A 453 -3.43 -4.70 -33.31
N PRO A 454 -3.56 -3.52 -33.96
CA PRO A 454 -2.81 -2.30 -33.63
C PRO A 454 -2.87 -1.89 -32.15
N GLY A 455 -1.70 -1.53 -31.59
CA GLY A 455 -1.48 -1.17 -30.19
C GLY A 455 -1.64 0.32 -29.87
N LEU A 456 -1.41 0.69 -28.61
CA LEU A 456 -1.48 2.09 -28.14
C LEU A 456 -0.52 3.02 -28.90
N SER A 457 0.64 2.51 -29.33
CA SER A 457 1.60 3.22 -30.18
C SER A 457 1.02 3.57 -31.55
N ASP A 458 0.24 2.67 -32.15
CA ASP A 458 -0.33 2.85 -33.49
C ASP A 458 -1.48 3.85 -33.47
N ALA A 459 -2.26 3.88 -32.38
CA ALA A 459 -3.29 4.88 -32.14
C ALA A 459 -2.72 6.31 -31.97
N LEU A 460 -1.54 6.44 -31.34
CA LEU A 460 -0.84 7.72 -31.20
C LEU A 460 -0.18 8.15 -32.51
N ALA A 461 0.44 7.21 -33.24
CA ALA A 461 0.99 7.45 -34.57
C ALA A 461 -0.10 7.88 -35.57
N PHE A 462 -1.31 7.32 -35.47
CA PHE A 462 -2.46 7.74 -36.24
C PHE A 462 -2.84 9.21 -35.97
N ILE A 463 -2.88 9.65 -34.71
CA ILE A 463 -3.14 11.05 -34.37
C ILE A 463 -2.04 11.95 -34.94
N ALA A 464 -0.77 11.55 -34.81
CA ALA A 464 0.34 12.31 -35.36
C ALA A 464 0.27 12.42 -36.89
N GLY A 465 -0.26 11.40 -37.56
CA GLY A 465 -0.49 11.38 -39.01
C GLY A 465 -1.70 12.17 -39.49
N LEU A 466 -2.55 12.71 -38.60
CA LEU A 466 -3.65 13.58 -39.01
C LEU A 466 -3.11 14.93 -39.52
N PRO A 467 -3.79 15.60 -40.48
CA PRO A 467 -3.39 16.93 -40.96
C PRO A 467 -3.28 17.99 -39.85
N ALA A 468 -4.01 17.81 -38.75
CA ALA A 468 -3.96 18.66 -37.56
C ALA A 468 -3.26 18.00 -36.36
N GLY A 469 -2.52 16.89 -36.56
CA GLY A 469 -1.86 16.12 -35.51
C GLY A 469 -0.97 16.95 -34.58
N PRO A 470 -0.03 17.75 -35.11
CA PRO A 470 0.81 18.64 -34.29
C PRO A 470 0.01 19.67 -33.48
N LEU A 471 -1.06 20.22 -34.04
CA LEU A 471 -1.95 21.16 -33.34
C LEU A 471 -2.71 20.46 -32.20
N LEU A 472 -3.20 19.24 -32.43
CA LEU A 472 -3.87 18.43 -31.40
C LEU A 472 -2.91 18.03 -30.28
N LEU A 473 -1.69 17.63 -30.60
CA LEU A 473 -0.65 17.31 -29.62
C LEU A 473 -0.25 18.55 -28.81
N THR A 474 -0.06 19.69 -29.46
CA THR A 474 0.23 20.96 -28.78
C THR A 474 -0.91 21.37 -27.84
N ALA A 475 -2.16 21.29 -28.30
CA ALA A 475 -3.33 21.59 -27.49
C ALA A 475 -3.45 20.63 -26.28
N MET A 476 -3.15 19.34 -26.47
CA MET A 476 -3.08 18.36 -25.39
C MET A 476 -2.00 18.71 -24.37
N GLY A 477 -0.79 19.04 -24.83
CA GLY A 477 0.33 19.45 -23.97
C GLY A 477 0.00 20.69 -23.13
N LEU A 478 -0.53 21.74 -23.76
CA LEU A 478 -1.03 22.94 -23.07
C LEU A 478 -2.14 22.61 -22.07
N GLY A 479 -3.02 21.68 -22.43
CA GLY A 479 -4.07 21.19 -21.55
C GLY A 479 -3.55 20.49 -20.29
N LEU A 480 -2.51 19.66 -20.43
CA LEU A 480 -1.85 19.01 -19.29
C LEU A 480 -1.11 20.02 -18.41
N ILE A 481 -0.52 21.06 -19.00
CA ILE A 481 0.08 22.18 -18.26
C ILE A 481 -0.99 22.93 -17.46
N ALA A 482 -2.16 23.21 -18.04
CA ALA A 482 -3.27 23.82 -17.31
C ALA A 482 -3.76 22.94 -16.15
N PHE A 483 -3.83 21.62 -16.34
CA PHE A 483 -4.17 20.68 -15.27
C PHE A 483 -3.07 20.56 -14.21
N ALA A 484 -1.80 20.73 -14.58
CA ALA A 484 -0.69 20.82 -13.65
C ALA A 484 -0.86 22.02 -12.71
N LEU A 485 -1.18 23.19 -13.24
CA LEU A 485 -1.45 24.40 -12.44
C LEU A 485 -2.63 24.19 -11.48
N TYR A 486 -3.73 23.58 -11.95
CA TYR A 486 -4.83 23.18 -11.07
C TYR A 486 -4.35 22.26 -9.93
N SER A 487 -3.47 21.30 -10.23
CA SER A 487 -2.93 20.39 -9.22
C SER A 487 -2.04 21.09 -8.18
N LEU A 488 -1.25 22.08 -8.61
CA LEU A 488 -0.45 22.92 -7.71
C LEU A 488 -1.33 23.81 -6.83
N ILE A 489 -2.46 24.29 -7.35
CA ILE A 489 -3.47 25.00 -6.55
C ILE A 489 -4.05 24.06 -5.49
N GLU A 490 -4.39 22.81 -5.84
CA GLU A 490 -4.85 21.83 -4.84
C GLU A 490 -3.79 21.61 -3.75
N ALA A 491 -2.50 21.57 -4.10
CA ALA A 491 -1.42 21.40 -3.14
C ALA A 491 -1.34 22.52 -2.09
N ARG A 492 -1.82 23.73 -2.41
CA ARG A 492 -1.70 24.90 -1.54
C ARG A 492 -2.99 25.28 -0.81
N TRP A 493 -4.15 25.08 -1.44
CA TRP A 493 -5.44 25.58 -0.95
C TRP A 493 -6.49 24.48 -0.71
N ARG A 494 -6.20 23.21 -1.00
CA ARG A 494 -7.16 22.14 -0.71
C ARG A 494 -7.31 21.91 0.80
N ARG A 495 -8.57 21.87 1.23
CA ARG A 495 -8.97 21.41 2.57
C ARG A 495 -8.61 19.93 2.68
N ILE A 496 -7.82 19.58 3.69
CA ILE A 496 -7.44 18.20 3.98
C ILE A 496 -8.02 17.85 5.34
N ASN A 497 -9.06 17.03 5.33
CA ASN A 497 -9.68 16.53 6.55
C ASN A 497 -8.89 15.31 7.01
N TRP A 498 -8.15 15.45 8.11
CA TRP A 498 -7.39 14.35 8.72
C TRP A 498 -8.03 13.80 9.99
N GLN A 499 -9.13 14.43 10.46
CA GLN A 499 -9.78 14.05 11.72
C GLN A 499 -10.45 12.66 11.68
N ASP A 500 -10.78 12.17 10.48
CA ASP A 500 -11.44 10.88 10.25
C ASP A 500 -10.48 9.79 9.71
N ALA A 501 -9.20 10.12 9.51
CA ALA A 501 -8.16 9.21 8.99
C ALA A 501 -7.32 8.60 10.13
#